data_AF-A0A970SWZ0-F1
#
_entry.id   AF-A0A970SWZ0-F1
#
_cell.length_a   1.000
_cell.length_b   1.000
_cell.length_c   1.000
_cell.angle_alpha   90.00
_cell.angle_beta   90.00
_cell.angle_gamma   90.00
#
_symmetry.space_group_name_H-M   'P 1'
#
loop_
_entity.id
_entity.type
_entity.pdbx_description
1 polymer ?
#
loop_
_entity_poly.entity_id
_entity_poly.type
_entity_poly.pdbx_seq_one_letter_code
_entity_poly.pdbx_strand_id
1 'polypeptide(L)' 'PNIGLAAAQGIISSRQEGKYLSIEDFQVRTHLNKSGMDALRKENCFAGLPEKNQMSLFA' A
#
# COMPACT_ATOMS: atom_id res chain seq x y z
N PRO A 1 17.28 6.05 -3.38
CA PRO A 1 17.44 5.91 -1.91
C PRO A 1 16.19 6.28 -1.07
N ASN A 2 14.96 6.06 -1.57
CA ASN A 2 13.74 6.62 -0.95
C ASN A 2 12.81 5.61 -0.23
N ILE A 3 13.22 4.36 -0.08
CA ILE A 3 12.51 3.37 0.75
C ILE A 3 13.51 2.91 1.82
N GLY A 4 13.33 3.39 3.04
CA GLY A 4 14.18 3.00 4.18
C GLY A 4 13.98 1.52 4.53
N LEU A 5 14.95 0.93 5.23
CA LEU A 5 14.95 -0.49 5.59
C LEU A 5 13.66 -0.90 6.34
N ALA A 6 13.11 -0.01 7.16
CA ALA A 6 11.83 -0.19 7.84
C ALA A 6 10.64 -0.35 6.88
N ALA A 7 10.60 0.43 5.79
CA ALA A 7 9.54 0.35 4.79
C ALA A 7 9.64 -0.94 3.97
N ALA A 8 10.85 -1.38 3.64
CA ALA A 8 11.08 -2.69 3.01
C ALA A 8 10.61 -3.84 3.91
N GLN A 9 10.92 -3.78 5.21
CA GLN A 9 10.46 -4.75 6.20
C GLN A 9 8.92 -4.75 6.31
N GLY A 10 8.30 -3.56 6.35
CA GLY A 10 6.84 -3.40 6.40
C GLY A 10 6.12 -4.03 5.22
N ILE A 11 6.66 -3.90 4.00
CA ILE A 11 6.12 -4.57 2.79
C ILE A 11 6.16 -6.10 2.92
N ILE A 12 7.27 -6.65 3.42
CA ILE A 12 7.43 -8.10 3.56
C ILE A 12 6.46 -8.65 4.61
N SER A 13 6.37 -7.99 5.77
CA SER A 13 5.50 -8.42 6.86
C SER A 13 4.03 -8.34 6.48
N SER A 14 3.59 -7.23 5.88
CA SER A 14 2.19 -7.07 5.46
C SER A 14 1.81 -8.02 4.32
N ARG A 15 2.74 -8.47 3.47
CA ARG A 15 2.45 -9.54 2.51
C ARG A 15 2.00 -10.85 3.19
N GLN A 16 2.41 -11.10 4.44
CA GLN A 16 2.03 -12.31 5.18
C GLN A 16 0.61 -12.26 5.74
N GLU A 17 0.05 -11.07 6.02
CA GLU A 17 -1.31 -10.97 6.59
C GLU A 17 -2.42 -11.02 5.53
N GLY A 18 -2.06 -11.19 4.25
CA GLY A 18 -3.01 -11.39 3.15
C GLY A 18 -3.00 -10.30 2.09
N LYS A 19 -3.91 -10.41 1.12
CA LYS A 19 -4.01 -9.47 -0.01
C LYS A 19 -4.44 -8.08 0.47
N TYR A 20 -3.87 -7.05 -0.15
CA TYR A 20 -4.30 -5.67 0.07
C TYR A 20 -5.65 -5.40 -0.59
N LEU A 21 -6.48 -4.61 0.08
CA LEU A 21 -7.82 -4.24 -0.42
C LEU A 21 -7.80 -2.92 -1.20
N SER A 22 -6.89 -2.01 -0.84
CA SER A 22 -6.73 -0.69 -1.46
C SER A 22 -5.31 -0.16 -1.30
N ILE A 23 -4.99 0.92 -2.01
CA ILE A 23 -3.71 1.63 -1.89
C ILE A 23 -3.53 2.20 -0.48
N GLU A 24 -4.61 2.67 0.14
CA GLU A 24 -4.60 3.13 1.55
C GLU A 24 -4.30 1.98 2.52
N ASP A 25 -4.92 0.81 2.34
CA ASP A 25 -4.63 -0.39 3.14
C ASP A 25 -3.16 -0.78 3.04
N PHE A 26 -2.59 -0.79 1.83
CA PHE A 26 -1.17 -1.00 1.63
C PHE A 26 -0.32 0.03 2.38
N GLN A 27 -0.64 1.32 2.28
CA GLN A 27 0.13 2.38 2.93
C GLN A 27 0.13 2.25 4.46
N VAL A 28 -1.03 1.98 5.05
CA VAL A 28 -1.18 1.83 6.50
C VAL A 28 -0.40 0.63 7.00
N ARG A 29 -0.50 -0.53 6.31
CA ARG A 29 0.14 -1.78 6.74
C ARG A 29 1.66 -1.79 6.52
N THR A 30 2.13 -1.12 5.47
CA THR A 30 3.57 -1.02 5.17
C THR A 30 4.26 0.14 5.88
N HIS A 31 3.49 1.05 6.47
CA HIS A 31 3.97 2.33 7.02
C HIS A 31 4.83 3.13 6.02
N LEU A 32 4.54 3.01 4.72
CA LEU A 32 5.29 3.74 3.69
C LEU A 32 4.97 5.24 3.74
N ASN A 33 6.02 6.05 3.61
CA ASN A 33 5.88 7.48 3.44
C ASN A 33 5.37 7.85 2.03
N LYS A 34 4.95 9.11 1.84
CA LYS A 34 4.46 9.61 0.54
C LYS A 34 5.45 9.37 -0.60
N SER A 35 6.75 9.57 -0.38
CA SER A 35 7.78 9.41 -1.41
C SER A 35 7.91 7.96 -1.89
N GLY A 36 7.85 6.99 -0.96
CA GLY A 36 7.84 5.57 -1.31
C GLY A 36 6.55 5.17 -2.04
N MET A 37 5.40 5.69 -1.60
CA MET A 37 4.12 5.42 -2.25
C MET A 37 4.10 5.98 -3.68
N ASP A 38 4.67 7.16 -3.90
CA ASP A 38 4.79 7.79 -5.21
C ASP A 38 5.71 7.00 -6.15
N ALA A 39 6.83 6.49 -5.65
CA ALA A 39 7.73 5.63 -6.41
C ALA A 39 7.01 4.36 -6.88
N LEU A 40 6.28 3.67 -5.99
CA LEU A 40 5.52 2.47 -6.36
C LEU A 40 4.35 2.77 -7.32
N ARG A 41 3.71 3.94 -7.20
CA ARG A 41 2.70 4.41 -8.17
C ARG A 41 3.29 4.61 -9.56
N LYS A 42 4.47 5.23 -9.67
CA LYS A 42 5.17 5.43 -10.94
C LYS A 42 5.51 4.11 -11.63
N GLU A 43 5.89 3.11 -10.86
CA GLU A 43 6.16 1.76 -11.34
C GLU A 43 4.88 0.92 -11.59
N ASN A 44 3.69 1.54 -11.57
CA ASN A 44 2.39 0.86 -11.77
C ASN A 44 2.12 -0.32 -10.81
N CYS A 45 2.73 -0.33 -9.61
CA CYS A 45 2.61 -1.43 -8.65
C CYS A 45 1.22 -1.59 -8.04
N PHE A 46 0.36 -0.57 -8.16
CA PHE A 46 -1.00 -0.57 -7.62
C PHE A 46 -2.09 -0.70 -8.69
N ALA A 47 -1.72 -1.12 -9.90
CA ALA A 47 -2.68 -1.31 -10.98
C ALA A 47 -3.78 -2.32 -10.56
N GLY A 48 -5.04 -1.89 -10.62
CA GLY A 48 -6.19 -2.72 -10.24
C GLY A 48 -6.59 -2.65 -8.75
N LEU A 49 -5.86 -1.91 -7.91
CA LEU A 49 -6.28 -1.60 -6.54
C LEU A 49 -7.03 -0.26 -6.49
N PRO A 50 -8.17 -0.15 -5.78
CA PRO A 50 -8.83 1.12 -5.55
C PRO A 50 -7.99 2.01 -4.61
N GLU A 51 -8.12 3.33 -4.73
CA GLU A 51 -7.37 4.27 -3.86
C GLU A 51 -7.72 4.10 -2.37
N LYS A 52 -8.99 3.83 -2.07
CA LYS A 52 -9.51 3.62 -0.71
C LYS A 52 -10.53 2.49 -0.72
N ASN A 53 -10.72 1.83 0.42
CA ASN A 53 -11.86 0.93 0.60
C ASN A 53 -13.14 1.76 0.66
N GLN A 54 -14.00 1.66 -0.36
CA GLN A 54 -15.36 2.18 -0.25
C GLN A 54 -16.22 1.13 0.43
N MET A 55 -16.52 1.36 1.72
CA MET A 55 -17.61 0.65 2.38
C MET A 55 -18.93 1.20 1.81
N SER A 56 -19.46 0.57 0.77
CA SER A 56 -20.87 0.77 0.41
C SER A 56 -21.72 0.10 1.49
N LEU A 57 -21.98 0.80 2.60
CA LEU A 57 -23.09 0.43 3.46
C LEU A 57 -24.37 0.77 2.71
N PHE A 58 -25.12 -0.29 2.41
CA PHE A 58 -26.34 -0.35 1.60
C PHE A 58 -27.28 0.87 1.72
N ALA A 59 -27.86 1.26 0.56
CA ALA A 59 -29.08 2.06 0.49
C ALA A 59 -30.31 1.18 0.77
#